data_AF-A0A182RQI4-F1
#
_entry.id   AF-A0A182RQI4-F1
#
_cell.length_a   1.000
_cell.length_b   1.000
_cell.length_c   1.000
_cell.angle_alpha   90.00
_cell.angle_beta   90.00
_cell.angle_gamma   90.00
#
_symmetry.space_group_name_H-M   'P 1'
#
loop_
_entity.id
_entity.type
_entity.pdbx_description
1 polymer ?
#
loop_
_entity_poly.entity_id
_entity_poly.type
_entity_poly.pdbx_seq_one_letter_code
_entity_poly.pdbx_strand_id
1 'polypeptide(L)'
;SAMLRCTEVLLIITIFLIKWQNSHGEVVANEAELKNKSRPFTIRVTRLLCINTPYEETVVKECRAILRRNQRSLMCVTVVAPKVYNYVMLQFRLHYKFTTFQPLLIDGQAEVCSYLRNPKRDPLNTYMYEVLKKLMPNTVYPCPHGNKTYVERSEYKEEYAPKSIPAGDYRMDLRFASESN
;
A
#
# COMPACT_ATOMS: atom_id res chain seq x y z
N SER A 1 60.96 16.84 -16.79
CA SER A 1 59.67 17.54 -16.88
C SER A 1 58.95 17.11 -18.14
N ALA A 2 58.06 16.12 -18.05
CA ALA A 2 57.25 15.67 -19.17
C ALA A 2 55.92 16.45 -19.13
N MET A 3 55.76 17.37 -20.07
CA MET A 3 54.59 18.23 -20.19
C MET A 3 53.52 17.46 -20.96
N LEU A 4 52.58 16.82 -20.26
CA LEU A 4 51.43 16.15 -20.88
C LEU A 4 50.62 17.20 -21.66
N ARG A 5 50.45 16.97 -22.97
CA ARG A 5 49.68 17.86 -23.85
C ARG A 5 48.21 17.87 -23.44
N CYS A 6 47.67 19.08 -23.27
CA CYS A 6 46.30 19.38 -22.82
C CYS A 6 45.21 18.66 -23.65
N THR A 7 45.51 18.30 -24.91
CA THR A 7 44.61 17.57 -25.80
C THR A 7 44.37 16.11 -25.41
N GLU A 8 45.32 15.43 -24.76
CA GLU A 8 45.11 14.03 -24.33
C GLU A 8 44.24 13.93 -23.07
N VAL A 9 44.30 14.94 -22.19
CA VAL A 9 43.50 14.99 -20.96
C VAL A 9 42.01 15.18 -21.26
N LEU A 10 41.66 15.95 -22.30
CA LEU A 10 40.26 16.18 -22.71
C LEU A 10 39.59 14.93 -23.32
N LEU A 11 40.35 14.09 -24.02
CA LEU A 11 39.84 12.83 -24.56
C LEU A 11 39.53 11.81 -23.46
N ILE A 12 40.33 11.77 -22.39
CA ILE A 12 40.10 10.87 -21.26
C ILE A 12 38.85 11.30 -20.47
N ILE A 13 38.67 12.60 -20.21
CA ILE A 13 37.49 13.11 -19.47
C ILE A 13 36.18 12.87 -20.23
N THR A 14 36.19 13.03 -21.57
CA THR A 14 34.99 12.80 -22.40
C THR A 14 34.60 11.32 -22.45
N ILE A 15 35.55 10.38 -22.50
CA ILE A 15 35.27 8.94 -22.45
C ILE A 15 34.68 8.53 -21.09
N PHE A 16 35.15 9.11 -19.98
CA PHE A 16 34.61 8.81 -18.65
C PHE A 16 33.20 9.37 -18.43
N LEU A 17 32.86 10.53 -19.00
CA LEU A 17 31.51 11.11 -18.89
C LEU A 17 30.46 10.35 -19.73
N ILE A 18 30.84 9.83 -20.91
CA ILE A 18 29.93 9.04 -21.76
C ILE A 18 29.60 7.68 -21.11
N LYS A 19 30.51 7.09 -20.33
CA LYS A 19 30.25 5.80 -19.66
C LYS A 19 29.35 5.89 -18.42
N TRP A 20 29.10 7.07 -17.85
CA TRP A 20 28.23 7.18 -16.67
C TRP A 20 26.74 7.23 -17.05
N GLN A 21 26.37 7.67 -18.25
CA GLN A 21 24.95 7.93 -18.58
C GLN A 21 24.11 6.71 -18.99
N ASN A 22 24.62 5.48 -18.95
CA ASN A 22 23.84 4.29 -19.29
C ASN A 22 23.88 3.22 -18.19
N SER A 23 23.08 3.42 -17.13
CA SER A 23 22.48 2.29 -16.39
C SER A 23 21.28 2.71 -15.54
N HIS A 24 20.31 3.44 -16.10
CA HIS A 24 18.94 3.35 -15.59
C HIS A 24 18.23 2.18 -16.27
N GLY A 25 18.66 0.97 -15.90
CA GLY A 25 17.85 -0.21 -16.11
C GLY A 25 16.65 -0.10 -15.19
N GLU A 26 15.46 0.08 -15.76
CA GLU A 26 14.21 -0.17 -15.06
C GLU A 26 14.24 -1.65 -14.65
N VAL A 27 14.43 -1.91 -13.35
CA VAL A 27 14.32 -3.25 -12.79
C VAL A 27 12.85 -3.63 -12.86
N VAL A 28 12.43 -4.17 -14.01
CA VAL A 28 11.21 -4.96 -14.11
C VAL A 28 11.49 -6.22 -13.31
N ALA A 29 11.19 -6.15 -12.00
CA ALA A 29 11.28 -7.30 -11.13
C ALA A 29 10.36 -8.38 -11.71
N ASN A 30 10.95 -9.48 -12.18
CA ASN A 30 10.22 -10.67 -12.58
C ASN A 30 9.36 -11.11 -11.38
N GLU A 31 8.04 -11.01 -11.51
CA GLU A 31 7.08 -11.38 -10.45
C GLU A 31 7.22 -12.85 -10.01
N ALA A 32 7.91 -13.67 -10.81
CA ALA A 32 8.28 -15.05 -10.51
C ALA A 32 9.40 -15.20 -9.46
N GLU A 33 10.29 -14.21 -9.29
CA GLU A 33 11.39 -14.25 -8.30
C GLU A 33 10.96 -13.73 -6.91
N LEU A 34 9.78 -13.10 -6.81
CA LEU A 34 9.17 -12.71 -5.53
C LEU A 34 8.37 -13.87 -4.88
N LYS A 35 8.72 -15.13 -5.16
CA LYS A 35 8.23 -16.26 -4.36
C LYS A 35 9.00 -16.30 -3.05
N ASN A 36 8.41 -15.66 -2.04
CA ASN A 36 8.91 -15.59 -0.67
C ASN A 36 9.07 -17.03 -0.12
N LYS A 37 10.29 -17.61 -0.18
CA LYS A 37 10.63 -19.00 0.21
C LYS A 37 10.23 -19.41 1.65
N SER A 38 9.64 -18.52 2.45
CA SER A 38 9.40 -18.75 3.90
C SER A 38 8.02 -19.26 4.28
N ARG A 39 6.99 -19.17 3.41
CA ARG A 39 5.61 -19.57 3.78
C ARG A 39 5.12 -20.78 2.98
N PRO A 40 4.57 -21.83 3.62
CA PRO A 40 4.07 -23.04 2.96
C PRO A 40 2.65 -22.89 2.39
N PHE A 41 2.09 -21.67 2.39
CA PHE A 41 0.73 -21.38 1.96
C PHE A 41 0.68 -20.06 1.17
N THR A 42 -0.41 -19.87 0.42
CA THR A 42 -0.67 -18.64 -0.34
C THR A 42 -1.75 -17.80 0.34
N ILE A 43 -1.69 -16.48 0.14
CA ILE A 43 -2.68 -15.56 0.68
C ILE A 43 -3.64 -15.13 -0.44
N ARG A 44 -4.94 -15.22 -0.18
CA ARG A 44 -5.98 -14.82 -1.13
C ARG A 44 -7.10 -14.08 -0.43
N VAL A 45 -7.47 -12.92 -0.97
CA VAL A 45 -8.68 -12.20 -0.56
C VAL A 45 -9.87 -12.87 -1.22
N THR A 46 -10.75 -13.48 -0.42
CA THR A 46 -11.93 -14.18 -0.94
C THR A 46 -13.19 -13.33 -0.92
N ARG A 47 -13.22 -12.28 -0.08
CA ARG A 47 -14.39 -11.43 0.13
C ARG A 47 -13.95 -10.03 0.55
N LEU A 48 -14.63 -9.02 0.02
CA LEU A 48 -14.53 -7.62 0.43
C LEU A 48 -15.96 -7.10 0.62
N LEU A 49 -16.22 -6.45 1.76
CA LEU A 49 -17.54 -5.93 2.12
C LEU A 49 -17.42 -4.50 2.63
N CYS A 50 -18.31 -3.64 2.15
CA CYS A 50 -18.60 -2.36 2.77
C CYS A 50 -19.88 -2.54 3.60
N ILE A 51 -19.77 -2.42 4.91
CA ILE A 51 -20.85 -2.64 5.87
C ILE A 51 -21.47 -1.31 6.29
N ASN A 52 -22.72 -1.31 6.78
CA ASN A 52 -23.40 -0.11 7.29
C ASN A 52 -23.56 1.03 6.27
N THR A 53 -23.72 0.69 4.99
CA THR A 53 -24.10 1.68 3.96
C THR A 53 -25.60 1.98 4.03
N PRO A 54 -26.06 3.22 3.75
CA PRO A 54 -25.26 4.36 3.29
C PRO A 54 -24.45 5.02 4.41
N TYR A 55 -23.27 5.53 4.08
CA TYR A 55 -22.46 6.32 5.00
C TYR A 55 -22.92 7.79 5.01
N GLU A 56 -22.76 8.46 6.14
CA GLU A 56 -23.23 9.84 6.31
C GLU A 56 -22.48 10.85 5.41
N GLU A 57 -21.19 10.63 5.18
CA GLU A 57 -20.33 11.62 4.51
C GLU A 57 -19.74 11.16 3.18
N THR A 58 -19.88 9.88 2.83
CA THR A 58 -19.32 9.32 1.61
C THR A 58 -20.30 8.37 0.93
N VAL A 59 -20.15 8.19 -0.38
CA VAL A 59 -21.02 7.32 -1.16
C VAL A 59 -20.19 6.22 -1.82
N VAL A 60 -20.43 4.97 -1.42
CA VAL A 60 -19.83 3.80 -2.06
C VAL A 60 -20.51 3.56 -3.40
N LYS A 61 -19.72 3.52 -4.49
CA LYS A 61 -20.18 3.17 -5.84
C LYS A 61 -19.81 1.73 -6.22
N GLU A 62 -18.65 1.26 -5.76
CA GLU A 62 -18.21 -0.12 -5.95
C GLU A 62 -17.48 -0.59 -4.68
N CYS A 63 -17.75 -1.81 -4.24
CA CYS A 63 -17.04 -2.44 -3.12
C CYS A 63 -17.17 -3.96 -3.22
N ARG A 64 -16.20 -4.60 -3.88
CA ARG A 64 -16.21 -6.06 -4.06
C ARG A 64 -14.81 -6.59 -4.36
N ALA A 65 -14.63 -7.89 -4.09
CA ALA A 65 -13.49 -8.65 -4.58
C ALA A 65 -13.93 -9.46 -5.81
N ILE A 66 -13.22 -9.33 -6.92
CA ILE A 66 -13.41 -10.13 -8.13
C ILE A 66 -12.45 -11.32 -8.06
N LEU A 67 -13.01 -12.52 -7.93
CA LEU A 67 -12.24 -13.76 -7.93
C LEU A 67 -11.88 -14.13 -9.37
N ARG A 68 -10.59 -14.40 -9.64
CA ARG A 68 -10.08 -14.75 -10.97
C ARG A 68 -9.45 -16.13 -10.93
N ARG A 69 -9.69 -16.95 -11.96
CA ARG A 69 -9.11 -18.30 -12.05
C ARG A 69 -7.59 -18.20 -12.21
N ASN A 70 -6.85 -18.94 -11.40
CA ASN A 70 -5.38 -19.00 -11.43
C ASN A 70 -4.67 -17.65 -11.28
N GLN A 71 -5.36 -16.64 -10.76
CA GLN A 71 -4.84 -15.29 -10.55
C GLN A 71 -5.26 -14.80 -9.16
N ARG A 72 -4.61 -13.75 -8.67
CA ARG A 72 -5.00 -13.10 -7.41
C ARG A 72 -6.38 -12.46 -7.56
N SER A 73 -7.11 -12.31 -6.47
CA SER A 73 -8.37 -11.57 -6.48
C SER A 73 -8.10 -10.08 -6.71
N LEU A 74 -8.92 -9.45 -7.52
CA LEU A 74 -8.88 -8.00 -7.71
C LEU A 74 -9.85 -7.34 -6.73
N MET A 75 -9.34 -6.49 -5.85
CA MET A 75 -10.15 -5.69 -4.94
C MET A 75 -10.53 -4.39 -5.64
N CYS A 76 -11.84 -4.13 -5.76
CA CYS A 76 -12.36 -2.93 -6.40
C CYS A 76 -13.14 -2.12 -5.37
N VAL A 77 -12.70 -0.89 -5.13
CA VAL A 77 -13.36 0.07 -4.26
C VAL A 77 -13.50 1.40 -5.00
N THR A 78 -14.72 1.91 -5.08
CA THR A 78 -14.98 3.27 -5.55
C THR A 78 -15.83 4.00 -4.52
N VAL A 79 -15.30 5.10 -3.98
CA VAL A 79 -15.96 5.92 -2.95
C VAL A 79 -15.93 7.38 -3.38
N VAL A 80 -17.09 8.01 -3.40
CA VAL A 80 -17.22 9.46 -3.60
C VAL A 80 -17.15 10.13 -2.24
N ALA A 81 -16.19 11.04 -2.07
CA ALA A 81 -15.97 11.81 -0.86
C ALA A 81 -16.13 13.31 -1.20
N PRO A 82 -17.35 13.86 -1.11
CA PRO A 82 -17.65 15.21 -1.60
C PRO A 82 -17.09 16.33 -0.72
N LYS A 83 -16.93 16.09 0.60
CA LYS A 83 -16.35 17.06 1.53
C LYS A 83 -14.82 17.01 1.52
N VAL A 84 -14.19 18.02 2.10
CA VAL A 84 -12.74 18.06 2.36
C VAL A 84 -12.48 17.65 3.81
N TYR A 85 -11.51 16.77 4.03
CA TYR A 85 -11.16 16.19 5.32
C TYR A 85 -9.72 16.55 5.70
N ASN A 86 -9.57 17.34 6.76
CA ASN A 86 -8.27 17.69 7.35
C ASN A 86 -7.85 16.78 8.51
N TYR A 87 -8.81 15.95 8.95
CA TYR A 87 -8.71 14.98 10.01
C TYR A 87 -9.41 13.71 9.52
N VAL A 88 -8.72 12.58 9.59
CA VAL A 88 -9.31 11.27 9.30
C VAL A 88 -8.74 10.27 10.29
N MET A 89 -9.57 9.76 11.19
CA MET A 89 -9.19 8.65 12.06
C MET A 89 -9.36 7.34 11.31
N LEU A 90 -8.25 6.63 11.09
CA LEU A 90 -8.25 5.27 10.56
C LEU A 90 -8.13 4.29 11.74
N GLN A 91 -9.13 3.43 11.90
CA GLN A 91 -9.10 2.29 12.81
C GLN A 91 -8.96 1.02 12.00
N PHE A 92 -8.07 0.14 12.43
CA PHE A 92 -7.76 -1.09 11.72
C PHE A 92 -7.56 -2.24 12.69
N ARG A 93 -8.23 -3.37 12.40
CA ARG A 93 -8.16 -4.56 13.26
C ARG A 93 -8.20 -5.83 12.45
N LEU A 94 -7.16 -6.64 12.61
CA LEU A 94 -7.09 -7.98 12.05
C LEU A 94 -7.69 -8.98 13.02
N HIS A 95 -8.54 -9.86 12.49
CA HIS A 95 -9.13 -10.97 13.21
C HIS A 95 -8.68 -12.28 12.58
N TYR A 96 -8.38 -13.26 13.42
CA TYR A 96 -8.15 -14.64 13.02
C TYR A 96 -9.33 -15.51 13.44
N LYS A 97 -9.68 -16.48 12.61
CA LYS A 97 -10.74 -17.43 12.90
C LYS A 97 -10.18 -18.65 13.61
N PHE A 98 -10.45 -18.76 14.90
CA PHE A 98 -10.35 -20.03 15.63
C PHE A 98 -11.65 -20.81 15.40
N THR A 99 -12.53 -20.85 16.40
CA THR A 99 -13.95 -21.21 16.23
C THR A 99 -14.76 -20.00 15.74
N THR A 100 -14.43 -18.81 16.25
CA THR A 100 -14.99 -17.52 15.86
C THR A 100 -13.87 -16.56 15.48
N PHE A 101 -14.21 -15.46 14.80
CA PHE A 101 -13.25 -14.39 14.51
C PHE A 101 -12.92 -13.64 15.80
N GLN A 102 -11.64 -13.62 16.15
CA GLN A 102 -11.11 -12.92 17.32
C GLN A 102 -9.93 -12.03 16.91
N PRO A 103 -9.74 -10.85 17.54
CA PRO A 103 -8.63 -9.96 17.22
C PRO A 103 -7.27 -10.65 17.38
N LEU A 104 -6.36 -10.45 16.42
CA LEU A 104 -5.04 -11.07 16.43
C LEU A 104 -3.99 -10.18 15.73
N LEU A 105 -2.84 -9.98 16.41
CA LEU A 105 -1.61 -9.30 15.94
C LEU A 105 -1.71 -7.81 15.58
N ILE A 106 -2.73 -7.40 14.84
CA ILE A 106 -2.88 -6.04 14.32
C ILE A 106 -4.16 -5.45 14.91
N ASP A 107 -4.01 -4.49 15.81
CA ASP A 107 -5.10 -3.69 16.37
C ASP A 107 -4.56 -2.29 16.63
N GLY A 108 -5.07 -1.30 15.92
CA GLY A 108 -4.54 0.05 16.02
C GLY A 108 -5.46 1.10 15.42
N GLN A 109 -5.08 2.34 15.69
CA GLN A 109 -5.71 3.50 15.09
C GLN A 109 -4.70 4.62 14.89
N ALA A 110 -4.88 5.40 13.84
CA ALA A 110 -4.03 6.52 13.51
C ALA A 110 -4.86 7.65 12.91
N GLU A 111 -4.58 8.88 13.33
CA GLU A 111 -5.06 10.06 12.63
C GLU A 111 -4.19 10.25 11.37
N VAL A 112 -4.78 9.96 10.22
CA VAL A 112 -4.10 9.85 8.92
C VAL A 112 -3.40 11.16 8.56
N CYS A 113 -4.04 12.31 8.75
CA CYS A 113 -3.44 13.58 8.34
C CYS A 113 -2.26 13.99 9.22
N SER A 114 -2.33 13.78 10.52
CA SER A 114 -1.22 13.98 11.45
C SER A 114 -0.09 13.02 11.15
N TYR A 115 -0.39 11.75 10.84
CA TYR A 115 0.63 10.78 10.50
C TYR A 115 1.35 11.15 9.19
N LEU A 116 0.61 11.58 8.17
CA LEU A 116 1.19 11.97 6.88
C LEU A 116 2.02 13.27 6.97
N ARG A 117 1.62 14.23 7.84
CA ARG A 117 2.39 15.46 8.08
C ARG A 117 3.68 15.18 8.87
N ASN A 118 3.61 14.30 9.86
CA ASN A 118 4.75 13.96 10.71
C ASN A 118 4.70 12.47 11.10
N PRO A 119 5.26 11.58 10.27
CA PRO A 119 5.24 10.15 10.54
C PRO A 119 5.94 9.83 11.85
N LYS A 120 5.17 9.35 12.83
CA LYS A 120 5.72 8.85 14.09
C LYS A 120 6.37 7.48 13.85
N ARG A 121 7.44 7.19 14.59
CA ARG A 121 8.16 5.89 14.55
C ARG A 121 7.40 4.77 15.27
N ASP A 122 6.07 4.77 15.20
CA ASP A 122 5.29 3.63 15.68
C ASP A 122 5.39 2.49 14.64
N PRO A 123 5.93 1.31 15.01
CA PRO A 123 6.17 0.24 14.05
C PRO A 123 4.90 -0.25 13.35
N LEU A 124 3.76 -0.27 14.07
CA LEU A 124 2.49 -0.74 13.55
C LEU A 124 1.93 0.24 12.50
N ASN A 125 1.89 1.53 12.82
CA ASN A 125 1.46 2.58 11.89
C ASN A 125 2.39 2.69 10.68
N THR A 126 3.69 2.52 10.88
CA THR A 126 4.68 2.47 9.79
C THR A 126 4.40 1.30 8.85
N TYR A 127 4.21 0.11 9.40
CA TYR A 127 3.85 -1.08 8.62
C TYR A 127 2.54 -0.88 7.86
N MET A 128 1.49 -0.39 8.53
CA MET A 128 0.20 -0.14 7.91
C MET A 128 0.28 0.89 6.79
N TYR A 129 1.03 1.98 6.99
CA TYR A 129 1.26 2.99 5.95
C TYR A 129 1.94 2.40 4.72
N GLU A 130 3.00 1.61 4.89
CA GLU A 130 3.72 0.98 3.77
C GLU A 130 2.83 0.00 2.98
N VAL A 131 1.96 -0.73 3.69
CA VAL A 131 0.98 -1.62 3.05
C VAL A 131 -0.09 -0.81 2.30
N LEU A 132 -0.67 0.22 2.92
CA LEU A 132 -1.69 1.07 2.31
C LEU A 132 -1.16 1.83 1.09
N LYS A 133 0.08 2.30 1.13
CA LYS A 133 0.72 2.99 0.00
C LYS A 133 0.87 2.07 -1.21
N LYS A 134 1.15 0.78 -0.99
CA LYS A 134 1.25 -0.23 -2.06
C LYS A 134 -0.11 -0.71 -2.55
N LEU A 135 -1.07 -0.88 -1.63
CA LEU A 135 -2.42 -1.33 -1.95
C LEU A 135 -3.31 -0.26 -2.55
N MET A 136 -3.10 1.01 -2.17
CA MET A 136 -3.97 2.13 -2.53
C MET A 136 -3.18 3.39 -2.90
N PRO A 137 -2.29 3.32 -3.91
CA PRO A 137 -1.37 4.40 -4.24
C PRO A 137 -2.08 5.71 -4.63
N ASN A 138 -3.30 5.63 -5.17
CA ASN A 138 -4.07 6.82 -5.57
C ASN A 138 -4.82 7.50 -4.39
N THR A 139 -4.85 6.82 -3.24
CA THR A 139 -5.53 7.24 -2.02
C THR A 139 -4.54 7.80 -1.00
N VAL A 140 -3.30 7.31 -0.98
CA VAL A 140 -2.25 7.74 -0.06
C VAL A 140 -1.48 8.93 -0.66
N TYR A 141 -1.88 10.14 -0.27
CA TYR A 141 -1.22 11.40 -0.63
C TYR A 141 -1.33 12.40 0.54
N PRO A 142 -0.49 13.45 0.60
CA PRO A 142 -0.55 14.44 1.67
C PRO A 142 -1.95 15.06 1.81
N CYS A 143 -2.43 15.22 3.05
CA CYS A 143 -3.71 15.87 3.33
C CYS A 143 -3.78 17.32 2.80
N PRO A 144 -4.98 17.85 2.50
CA PRO A 144 -6.30 17.30 2.83
C PRO A 144 -6.82 16.21 1.89
N HIS A 145 -7.67 15.34 2.44
CA HIS A 145 -8.38 14.31 1.67
C HIS A 145 -9.77 14.80 1.23
N GLY A 146 -10.41 14.08 0.31
CA GLY A 146 -11.77 14.36 -0.16
C GLY A 146 -11.83 15.29 -1.38
N ASN A 147 -13.01 15.89 -1.57
CA ASN A 147 -13.41 16.61 -2.79
C ASN A 147 -13.09 15.84 -4.08
N LYS A 148 -13.20 14.51 -4.04
CA LYS A 148 -12.90 13.64 -5.19
C LYS A 148 -13.57 12.29 -5.06
N THR A 149 -13.53 11.56 -6.17
CA THR A 149 -13.85 10.13 -6.19
C THR A 149 -12.55 9.34 -6.06
N TYR A 150 -12.49 8.49 -5.04
CA TYR A 150 -11.43 7.51 -4.89
C TYR A 150 -11.80 6.27 -5.69
N VAL A 151 -10.92 5.86 -6.60
CA VAL A 151 -11.07 4.65 -7.39
C VAL A 151 -9.82 3.82 -7.15
N GLU A 152 -10.00 2.65 -6.55
CA GLU A 152 -8.91 1.75 -6.22
C GLU A 152 -9.18 0.36 -6.78
N ARG A 153 -8.16 -0.16 -7.47
CA ARG A 153 -8.17 -1.49 -8.08
C ARG A 153 -6.83 -2.14 -7.84
N SER A 154 -6.78 -2.98 -6.82
CA SER A 154 -5.52 -3.54 -6.36
C SER A 154 -5.60 -5.02 -6.02
N GLU A 155 -4.44 -5.66 -6.04
CA GLU A 155 -4.28 -7.05 -5.66
C GLU A 155 -3.53 -7.10 -4.34
N TYR A 156 -4.05 -7.89 -3.39
CA TYR A 156 -3.30 -8.13 -2.16
C TYR A 156 -2.17 -9.11 -2.45
N LYS A 157 -0.93 -8.62 -2.42
CA LYS A 157 0.25 -9.45 -2.63
C LYS A 157 0.73 -10.04 -1.30
N GLU A 158 1.34 -11.23 -1.36
CA GLU A 158 1.72 -11.99 -0.17
C GLU A 158 2.77 -11.28 0.69
N GLU A 159 3.63 -10.48 0.07
CA GLU A 159 4.64 -9.67 0.73
C GLU A 159 4.06 -8.55 1.60
N TYR A 160 2.77 -8.22 1.45
CA TYR A 160 2.12 -7.21 2.29
C TYR A 160 1.80 -7.77 3.67
N ALA A 161 1.60 -9.08 3.82
CA ALA A 161 1.31 -9.69 5.11
C ALA A 161 2.59 -9.86 5.95
N PRO A 162 2.54 -9.74 7.29
CA PRO A 162 3.69 -10.02 8.16
C PRO A 162 4.14 -11.47 8.01
N LYS A 163 5.44 -11.76 8.08
CA LYS A 163 5.95 -13.14 7.96
C LYS A 163 5.48 -14.07 9.07
N SER A 164 5.10 -13.52 10.22
CA SER A 164 4.69 -14.25 11.42
C SER A 164 3.23 -14.70 11.42
N ILE A 165 2.43 -14.39 10.39
CA ILE A 165 1.02 -14.81 10.38
C ILE A 165 0.91 -16.32 10.09
N PRO A 166 0.17 -17.11 10.89
CA PRO A 166 -0.09 -18.52 10.61
C PRO A 166 -1.07 -18.73 9.45
N ALA A 167 -1.18 -19.97 8.97
CA ALA A 167 -2.23 -20.34 8.02
C ALA A 167 -3.62 -20.30 8.69
N GLY A 168 -4.65 -19.93 7.93
CA GLY A 168 -6.05 -19.92 8.39
C GLY A 168 -6.88 -18.82 7.74
N ASP A 169 -8.09 -18.62 8.26
CA ASP A 169 -9.02 -17.58 7.79
C ASP A 169 -8.81 -16.29 8.59
N TYR A 170 -8.69 -15.18 7.88
CA TYR A 170 -8.53 -13.85 8.46
C TYR A 170 -9.63 -12.90 8.00
N ARG A 171 -9.93 -11.90 8.83
CA ARG A 171 -10.78 -10.75 8.50
C ARG A 171 -10.09 -9.48 8.93
N MET A 172 -9.85 -8.57 7.98
CA MET A 172 -9.31 -7.24 8.27
C MET A 172 -10.43 -6.23 8.26
N ASP A 173 -10.67 -5.58 9.40
CA ASP A 173 -11.67 -4.52 9.54
C ASP A 173 -10.96 -3.18 9.41
N LEU A 174 -11.50 -2.28 8.58
CA LEU A 174 -11.03 -0.91 8.37
C LEU A 174 -12.21 0.05 8.57
N ARG A 175 -12.04 1.07 9.42
CA ARG A 175 -13.00 2.16 9.60
C ARG A 175 -12.29 3.50 9.44
N PHE A 176 -12.86 4.36 8.61
CA PHE A 176 -12.46 5.75 8.47
C PHE A 176 -13.53 6.62 9.13
N ALA A 177 -13.13 7.53 10.01
CA ALA A 177 -14.00 8.50 10.67
C ALA A 177 -13.42 9.91 10.51
N SER A 178 -14.30 10.90 10.35
CA SER A 178 -13.97 12.33 10.39
C SER A 178 -14.19 12.86 11.80
N GLU A 179 -14.05 14.17 12.01
CA GLU A 179 -14.34 14.79 13.33
C GLU A 179 -15.83 14.69 13.73
N SER A 180 -16.72 14.45 12.78
CA SER A 180 -18.17 14.37 13.00
C SER A 180 -18.67 12.96 13.36
N ASN A 181 -17.82 11.93 13.36
CA ASN A 181 -18.20 10.50 13.38
C ASN A 181 -17.32 9.58 14.24
#